data_AF-A0A9D2BKA9-F1
#
_entry.id   AF-A0A9D2BKA9-F1
#
_cell.length_a   1.000
_cell.length_b   1.000
_cell.length_c   1.000
_cell.angle_alpha   90.00
_cell.angle_beta   90.00
_cell.angle_gamma   90.00
#
_symmetry.space_group_name_H-M   'P 1'
#
loop_
_entity.id
_entity.type
_entity.pdbx_description
1 polymer ?
#
loop_
_entity_poly.entity_id
_entity_poly.type
_entity_poly.pdbx_seq_one_letter_code
_entity_poly.pdbx_strand_id
1 'polypeptide(L)'
;MIGVAVSLYSKTTKYAMLNIFTFCIGMIITYYLTAHLTNAVYGWVYIKAWTLFACFSPFMAYLVTRAKKPGILSLFIKLGVFAGYLVINLLLGGFIQLYDILFFLILIYLLFLKKYPDPGK
;
A
#
# COMPACT_ATOMS: atom_id res chain seq x y z
N MET A 1 -1.44 3.67 -1.90
CA MET A 1 -1.17 4.81 -0.98
C MET A 1 -1.50 4.54 0.48
N ILE A 2 -2.73 4.13 0.83
CA ILE A 2 -3.14 3.92 2.23
C ILE A 2 -2.18 2.95 2.95
N GLY A 3 -1.83 1.83 2.31
CA GLY A 3 -0.83 0.91 2.87
C GLY A 3 0.54 1.56 3.14
N VAL A 4 1.02 2.40 2.22
CA VAL A 4 2.28 3.15 2.43
C VAL A 4 2.16 4.05 3.67
N ALA A 5 1.06 4.78 3.83
CA ALA A 5 0.82 5.57 5.03
C ALA A 5 0.81 4.70 6.30
N VAL A 6 0.02 3.62 6.31
CA VAL A 6 -0.05 2.69 7.46
C VAL A 6 1.32 2.15 7.84
N SER A 7 2.11 1.71 6.85
CA SER A 7 3.47 1.19 7.08
C SER A 7 4.42 2.26 7.62
N LEU A 8 4.32 3.48 7.10
CA LEU A 8 5.16 4.60 7.52
C LEU A 8 4.78 5.15 8.90
N TYR A 9 3.51 5.12 9.29
CA TYR A 9 3.07 5.57 10.63
C TYR A 9 3.20 4.49 11.71
N SER A 10 3.32 3.21 11.35
CA SER A 10 3.51 2.14 12.32
C SER A 10 4.82 2.27 13.10
N LYS A 11 4.75 2.04 14.41
CA LYS A 11 5.90 2.18 15.35
C LYS A 11 7.02 1.19 15.07
N THR A 12 6.68 -0.07 14.79
CA THR A 12 7.65 -1.13 14.46
C THR A 12 7.29 -1.81 13.15
N THR A 13 8.27 -2.48 12.55
CA THR A 13 8.06 -3.27 11.33
C THR A 13 7.03 -4.38 11.54
N LYS A 14 7.01 -5.03 12.71
CA LYS A 14 6.00 -6.05 13.03
C LYS A 14 4.59 -5.47 13.04
N TYR A 15 4.42 -4.28 13.64
CA TYR A 15 3.13 -3.58 13.63
C TYR A 15 2.75 -3.09 12.22
N ALA A 16 3.71 -2.66 11.40
CA ALA A 16 3.44 -2.32 10.00
C ALA A 16 2.87 -3.52 9.22
N MET A 17 3.49 -4.68 9.36
CA MET A 17 3.07 -5.94 8.74
C MET A 17 1.66 -6.35 9.19
N LEU A 18 1.41 -6.35 10.50
CA LEU A 18 0.10 -6.69 11.06
C LEU A 18 -0.99 -5.70 10.64
N ASN A 19 -0.74 -4.40 10.76
CA ASN A 19 -1.73 -3.38 10.43
C ASN A 19 -2.14 -3.42 8.95
N ILE A 20 -1.17 -3.63 8.04
CA ILE A 20 -1.46 -3.82 6.62
C ILE A 20 -2.28 -5.09 6.39
N PHE A 21 -1.87 -6.20 7.01
CA PHE A 21 -2.57 -7.48 6.83
C PHE A 21 -4.02 -7.39 7.28
N THR A 22 -4.25 -6.86 8.49
CA THR A 22 -5.59 -6.66 9.04
C THR A 22 -6.41 -5.69 8.19
N PHE A 23 -5.79 -4.62 7.67
CA PHE A 23 -6.45 -3.71 6.74
C PHE A 23 -6.88 -4.42 5.45
N CYS A 24 -6.01 -5.21 4.84
CA CYS A 24 -6.30 -5.95 3.60
C CYS A 24 -7.39 -7.01 3.80
N ILE A 25 -7.33 -7.79 4.89
CA ILE A 25 -8.37 -8.77 5.21
C ILE A 25 -9.70 -8.09 5.52
N GLY A 26 -9.68 -7.02 6.33
CA GLY A 26 -10.89 -6.25 6.65
C GLY A 26 -11.55 -5.72 5.38
N MET A 27 -10.76 -5.16 4.46
CA MET A 27 -11.25 -4.69 3.17
C MET A 27 -11.89 -5.82 2.35
N ILE A 28 -11.26 -6.99 2.27
CA ILE A 28 -11.82 -8.17 1.57
C ILE A 28 -13.15 -8.59 2.20
N ILE A 29 -13.20 -8.74 3.53
CA ILE A 29 -14.41 -9.15 4.26
C ILE A 29 -15.55 -8.17 3.98
N THR A 30 -15.32 -6.87 4.15
CA THR A 30 -16.35 -5.84 3.92
C THR A 30 -16.80 -5.84 2.46
N TYR A 31 -15.87 -5.92 1.50
CA TYR A 31 -16.19 -5.93 0.08
C TYR A 31 -17.12 -7.09 -0.31
N TYR A 32 -16.80 -8.30 0.12
CA TYR A 32 -17.62 -9.47 -0.21
C TYR A 32 -18.91 -9.53 0.61
N LEU A 33 -18.93 -9.00 1.83
CA LEU A 33 -20.16 -8.82 2.60
C LEU A 33 -21.12 -7.86 1.89
N THR A 34 -20.62 -6.70 1.44
CA THR A 34 -21.41 -5.75 0.67
C THR A 34 -21.90 -6.37 -0.63
N ALA A 35 -21.03 -7.08 -1.35
CA ALA A 35 -21.43 -7.77 -2.57
C ALA A 35 -22.56 -8.78 -2.34
N HIS A 36 -22.50 -9.52 -1.23
CA HIS A 36 -23.57 -10.45 -0.87
C HIS A 36 -24.89 -9.72 -0.59
N LEU A 37 -24.84 -8.60 0.13
CA LEU A 37 -26.01 -7.77 0.45
C LEU A 37 -26.62 -7.10 -0.79
N THR A 38 -25.80 -6.71 -1.77
CA THR A 38 -26.27 -6.07 -3.01
C THR A 38 -26.54 -7.05 -4.14
N ASN A 39 -26.52 -8.37 -3.87
CA ASN A 39 -26.65 -9.43 -4.88
C ASN A 39 -25.66 -9.32 -6.05
N ALA A 40 -24.46 -8.77 -5.81
CA ALA A 40 -23.41 -8.71 -6.81
C ALA A 40 -22.72 -10.09 -6.90
N VAL A 41 -22.79 -10.73 -8.07
CA VAL A 41 -22.21 -12.05 -8.30
C VAL A 41 -20.70 -11.91 -8.52
N TYR A 42 -19.90 -12.31 -7.53
CA TYR A 42 -18.45 -12.44 -7.69
C TYR A 42 -18.03 -13.91 -7.68
N GLY A 43 -17.20 -14.27 -8.64
CA GLY A 43 -16.64 -15.62 -8.74
C GLY A 43 -15.60 -15.90 -7.65
N TRP A 44 -15.56 -17.15 -7.18
CA TRP A 44 -14.58 -17.65 -6.22
C TRP A 44 -13.10 -17.40 -6.61
N VAL A 45 -12.82 -17.27 -7.90
CA VAL A 45 -11.48 -16.95 -8.43
C VAL A 45 -11.00 -15.60 -7.90
N TYR A 46 -11.87 -14.58 -7.86
CA TYR A 46 -11.53 -13.25 -7.35
C TYR A 46 -11.21 -13.30 -5.86
N ILE A 47 -12.00 -14.02 -5.06
CA ILE A 47 -11.75 -14.19 -3.62
C ILE A 47 -10.36 -14.79 -3.38
N LYS A 48 -10.02 -15.85 -4.11
CA LYS A 48 -8.71 -16.52 -3.98
C LYS A 48 -7.56 -15.60 -4.37
N ALA A 49 -7.67 -14.89 -5.49
CA ALA A 49 -6.64 -13.96 -5.95
C ALA A 49 -6.40 -12.82 -4.95
N TRP A 50 -7.46 -12.18 -4.47
CA TRP A 50 -7.36 -11.09 -3.50
C TRP A 50 -6.86 -11.56 -2.13
N THR A 51 -7.24 -12.77 -1.70
CA THR A 51 -6.74 -13.36 -0.46
C THR A 51 -5.23 -13.65 -0.57
N LEU A 52 -4.76 -14.20 -1.70
CA LEU A 52 -3.34 -14.42 -1.92
C LEU A 52 -2.55 -13.10 -1.92
N PHE A 53 -3.10 -12.06 -2.53
CA PHE A 53 -2.52 -10.72 -2.50
C PHE A 53 -2.46 -10.15 -1.07
N ALA A 54 -3.51 -10.32 -0.27
CA ALA A 54 -3.53 -9.92 1.13
C ALA A 54 -2.44 -10.64 1.94
N CYS A 55 -2.17 -11.92 1.67
CA CYS A 55 -1.06 -12.65 2.30
C CYS A 55 0.32 -12.09 1.91
N PHE A 56 0.46 -11.50 0.73
CA PHE A 56 1.71 -10.86 0.28
C PHE A 56 1.89 -9.43 0.81
N SER A 57 0.80 -8.77 1.19
CA SER A 57 0.79 -7.40 1.74
C SER A 57 1.74 -7.14 2.93
N PRO A 58 1.97 -8.06 3.90
CA PRO A 58 2.90 -7.85 5.00
C PRO A 58 4.34 -7.77 4.50
N PHE A 59 4.70 -8.55 3.49
CA PHE A 59 6.03 -8.50 2.89
C PHE A 59 6.28 -7.14 2.22
N MET A 60 5.29 -6.61 1.50
CA MET A 60 5.36 -5.26 0.94
C MET A 60 5.48 -4.19 2.02
N ALA A 61 4.72 -4.31 3.12
CA ALA A 61 4.80 -3.41 4.27
C ALA A 61 6.20 -3.42 4.90
N TYR A 62 6.81 -4.60 5.03
CA TYR A 62 8.19 -4.74 5.49
C TYR A 62 9.17 -3.96 4.62
N LEU A 63 9.08 -4.10 3.29
CA LEU A 63 9.93 -3.35 2.35
C LEU A 63 9.74 -1.83 2.49
N VAL A 64 8.49 -1.35 2.55
CA VAL A 64 8.21 0.08 2.73
C VAL A 64 8.73 0.60 4.06
N THR A 65 8.68 -0.20 5.12
CA THR A 65 9.21 0.21 6.43
C THR A 65 10.73 0.41 6.41
N ARG A 66 11.46 -0.32 5.54
CA ARG A 66 12.90 -0.10 5.31
C ARG A 66 13.18 1.25 4.66
N ALA A 67 12.21 1.87 3.98
CA ALA A 67 12.34 3.21 3.41
C ALA A 67 12.51 4.31 4.48
N LYS A 68 12.20 4.03 5.75
CA LYS A 68 12.38 4.98 6.87
C LYS A 68 13.86 5.23 7.21
N LYS A 69 14.73 4.25 6.96
CA LYS A 69 16.15 4.35 7.32
C LYS A 69 16.91 5.19 6.30
N PRO A 70 17.85 6.06 6.72
CA PRO A 70 18.72 6.74 5.77
C PRO A 70 19.65 5.71 5.09
N GLY A 71 19.72 5.72 3.76
CA GLY A 71 20.59 4.83 3.00
C GLY A 71 20.22 4.74 1.51
N ILE A 72 21.14 4.20 0.71
CA ILE A 72 20.91 3.98 -0.73
C ILE A 72 19.74 3.01 -0.96
N LEU A 73 19.61 1.96 -0.14
CA LEU A 73 18.51 1.01 -0.22
C LEU A 73 17.15 1.67 0.00
N SER A 74 17.04 2.66 0.89
CA SER A 74 15.77 3.35 1.11
C SER A 74 15.41 4.26 -0.05
N LEU A 75 16.40 4.87 -0.70
CA LEU A 75 16.18 5.65 -1.92
C LEU A 75 15.61 4.76 -3.04
N PHE A 76 16.20 3.58 -3.27
CA PHE A 76 15.70 2.63 -4.25
C PHE A 76 14.26 2.18 -3.96
N ILE A 77 13.92 1.93 -2.69
CA ILE A 77 12.55 1.57 -2.31
C ILE A 77 11.58 2.73 -2.55
N LYS A 78 11.94 3.96 -2.19
CA LYS A 78 11.10 5.15 -2.42
C LYS A 78 10.85 5.37 -3.90
N LEU A 79 11.91 5.29 -4.72
CA LEU A 79 11.83 5.39 -6.17
C LEU A 79 10.98 4.26 -6.76
N GLY A 80 11.17 3.02 -6.30
CA GLY A 80 10.40 1.87 -6.76
C GLY A 80 8.90 2.01 -6.45
N VAL A 81 8.54 2.45 -5.24
CA VAL A 81 7.14 2.69 -4.86
C VAL A 81 6.53 3.81 -5.70
N PHE A 82 7.27 4.90 -5.92
CA PHE A 82 6.79 6.02 -6.73
C PHE A 82 6.63 5.64 -8.21
N ALA A 83 7.65 5.01 -8.80
CA ALA A 83 7.62 4.54 -10.18
C ALA A 83 6.52 3.49 -10.39
N GLY A 84 6.37 2.54 -9.46
CA GLY A 84 5.30 1.54 -9.51
C GLY A 84 3.91 2.17 -9.48
N TYR A 85 3.69 3.19 -8.63
CA TYR A 85 2.44 3.94 -8.61
C TYR A 85 2.18 4.66 -9.95
N LEU A 86 3.20 5.26 -10.56
CA LEU A 86 3.10 5.94 -11.85
C LEU A 86 2.77 4.96 -12.98
N VAL A 87 3.48 3.83 -13.06
CA VAL A 87 3.27 2.78 -14.08
C VAL A 87 1.87 2.17 -13.98
N ILE A 88 1.40 1.88 -12.77
CA ILE A 88 0.04 1.33 -12.54
C ILE A 88 -1.02 2.34 -13.01
N ASN A 89 -0.87 3.63 -12.67
CA ASN A 89 -1.82 4.66 -13.14
C ASN A 89 -1.80 4.80 -14.67
N LEU A 90 -0.62 4.72 -15.29
CA LEU A 90 -0.51 4.77 -16.75
C LEU A 90 -1.18 3.56 -17.43
N LEU A 91 -0.97 2.36 -16.88
CA LEU A 91 -1.55 1.11 -17.39
C LEU A 91 -3.08 1.05 -17.24
N LEU A 92 -3.61 1.47 -16.10
CA LEU A 92 -5.05 1.39 -15.79
C LEU A 92 -5.85 2.59 -16.31
N GLY A 93 -5.23 3.76 -16.46
CA GLY A 93 -5.93 5.03 -16.63
C GLY A 93 -5.71 5.75 -17.97
N GLY A 94 -4.77 5.34 -18.82
CA GLY A 94 -4.50 5.96 -20.13
C GLY A 94 -3.97 7.41 -20.10
N PHE A 95 -4.32 8.21 -19.09
CA PHE A 95 -3.87 9.59 -18.84
C PHE A 95 -3.87 9.90 -17.33
N ILE A 96 -2.97 10.81 -16.91
CA ILE A 96 -2.88 11.30 -15.53
C ILE A 96 -4.07 12.25 -15.29
N GLN A 97 -5.00 11.85 -14.43
CA GLN A 97 -6.13 12.70 -14.06
C GLN A 97 -5.68 13.77 -13.06
N LEU A 98 -6.44 14.86 -12.96
CA LEU A 98 -6.11 15.96 -12.03
C LEU A 98 -6.05 15.48 -10.57
N TYR A 99 -6.87 14.48 -10.21
CA TYR A 99 -6.88 13.87 -8.88
C TYR A 99 -5.60 13.06 -8.59
N ASP A 100 -4.98 12.46 -9.61
CA ASP A 100 -3.74 11.69 -9.44
C ASP A 100 -2.58 12.59 -9.01
N ILE A 101 -2.58 13.86 -9.47
CA ILE A 101 -1.58 14.87 -9.07
C ILE A 101 -1.60 15.08 -7.56
N LEU A 102 -2.78 15.16 -6.95
CA LEU A 102 -2.92 15.29 -5.50
C LEU A 102 -2.33 14.07 -4.78
N PHE A 103 -2.62 12.87 -5.27
CA PHE A 103 -2.09 11.64 -4.71
C PHE A 103 -0.57 11.52 -4.88
N PHE A 104 -0.01 11.94 -6.02
CA PHE A 104 1.43 12.01 -6.24
C PHE A 104 2.10 12.95 -5.24
N LEU A 105 1.53 14.15 -5.02
CA LEU A 105 2.08 15.11 -4.05
C LEU A 105 2.11 14.55 -2.63
N ILE A 106 1.01 13.92 -2.20
CA ILE A 106 0.94 13.28 -0.89
C ILE A 106 1.96 12.13 -0.79
N LEU A 107 2.10 11.32 -1.85
CA LEU A 107 3.05 10.21 -1.87
C LEU A 107 4.51 10.70 -1.81
N ILE A 108 4.85 11.76 -2.55
CA ILE A 108 6.16 12.41 -2.51
C ILE A 108 6.43 12.95 -1.11
N TYR A 109 5.45 13.62 -0.50
CA TYR A 109 5.57 14.13 0.86
C TYR A 109 5.86 13.01 1.87
N LEU A 110 5.10 11.91 1.81
CA LEU A 110 5.28 10.78 2.72
C LEU A 110 6.62 10.05 2.50
N LEU A 111 7.09 9.91 1.25
CA LEU A 111 8.31 9.16 0.95
C LEU A 111 9.58 9.99 1.13
N PHE A 112 9.61 11.24 0.68
CA PHE A 112 10.83 12.03 0.55
C PHE A 112 10.95 13.16 1.58
N LEU A 113 9.87 13.90 1.84
CA LEU A 113 9.93 15.09 2.70
C LEU A 113 9.80 14.73 4.19
N LYS A 114 8.94 13.77 4.52
CA LYS A 114 8.70 13.40 5.91
C LYS A 114 9.84 12.54 6.46
N LYS A 115 10.52 13.05 7.47
CA LYS A 115 11.48 12.28 8.28
C LYS A 115 10.72 11.49 9.33
N TYR A 116 11.01 10.20 9.43
CA TYR A 116 10.43 9.31 10.43
C TYR A 116 11.49 8.97 11.49
N PRO A 117 11.11 8.88 12.79
CA PRO A 117 11.99 8.35 13.82
C PRO A 117 12.41 6.91 13.44
N ASP A 118 13.67 6.56 13.70
CA ASP A 118 14.16 5.21 13.42
C ASP A 118 13.36 4.19 14.25
N PRO A 119 12.67 3.20 13.64
CA PRO A 119 11.84 2.22 14.37
C PRO A 119 12.65 1.25 15.25
N GLY A 120 13.94 1.50 15.47
CA GLY A 120 14.87 0.68 16.26
C GLY A 120 15.62 1.43 17.36
N LYS A 121 15.21 2.65 17.73
CA LYS A 121 15.61 3.31 18.99
C LYS A 121 14.42 3.43 19.92
#